data_AF-A0A973BW94-F1
#
_entry.id   AF-A0A973BW94-F1
#
_cell.length_a   1.000
_cell.length_b   1.000
_cell.length_c   1.000
_cell.angle_alpha   90.00
_cell.angle_beta   90.00
_cell.angle_gamma   90.00
#
_symmetry.space_group_name_H-M   'P 1'
#
loop_
_entity.id
_entity.type
_entity.pdbx_description
1 polymer ?
#
loop_
_entity_poly.entity_id
_entity_poly.type
_entity_poly.pdbx_seq_one_letter_code
_entity_poly.pdbx_strand_id
1 'polypeptide(L)' 'RAALARARSEQQVVDAITAARAKSVSWQRIGDLLGTSAHAAQQRYGAIVEAG' A
#
# COMPACT_ATOMS: atom_id res chain seq x y z
N ARG A 1 20.24 -11.84 -8.24
CA ARG A 1 18.76 -11.76 -8.36
C ARG A 1 18.16 -10.86 -7.28
N ALA A 2 18.51 -9.57 -7.24
CA ALA A 2 17.98 -8.62 -6.25
C ALA A 2 16.67 -7.93 -6.71
N ALA A 3 16.54 -7.66 -8.01
CA ALA A 3 15.36 -7.00 -8.57
C ALA A 3 14.06 -7.80 -8.37
N LEU A 4 14.11 -9.13 -8.54
CA LEU A 4 12.95 -10.02 -8.34
C LEU A 4 12.47 -10.05 -6.88
N ALA A 5 13.39 -10.00 -5.91
CA ALA A 5 13.02 -9.96 -4.50
C ALA A 5 12.30 -8.65 -4.16
N ARG A 6 12.81 -7.52 -4.69
CA ARG A 6 12.18 -6.21 -4.48
C ARG A 6 10.79 -6.11 -5.12
N ALA A 7 10.64 -6.64 -6.34
CA ALA A 7 9.33 -6.69 -7.00
C ALA A 7 8.31 -7.48 -6.18
N ARG A 8 8.69 -8.63 -5.61
CA ARG A 8 7.81 -9.43 -4.75
C ARG A 8 7.43 -8.71 -3.46
N SER A 9 8.38 -8.02 -2.81
CA SER A 9 8.08 -7.25 -1.61
C SER A 9 7.10 -6.10 -1.89
N GLU A 10 7.23 -5.41 -3.02
CA GLU A 10 6.30 -4.34 -3.38
C GLU A 10 4.88 -4.90 -3.61
N GLN A 11 4.76 -6.04 -4.29
CA GLN A 11 3.46 -6.69 -4.50
C GLN A 11 2.78 -7.06 -3.18
N GLN A 12 3.53 -7.60 -2.21
CA GLN A 12 2.99 -7.95 -0.89
C GLN A 12 2.46 -6.72 -0.14
N VAL A 13 3.13 -5.57 -0.27
CA VAL A 13 2.67 -4.30 0.32
C VAL A 13 1.36 -3.86 -0.34
N VAL A 14 1.28 -3.90 -1.67
CA VAL A 14 0.05 -3.57 -2.41
C VAL A 14 -1.10 -4.46 -1.97
N ASP A 15 -0.90 -5.78 -1.92
CA ASP A 15 -1.94 -6.74 -1.54
C ASP A 15 -2.45 -6.49 -0.11
N ALA A 16 -1.53 -6.19 0.83
CA ALA A 16 -1.88 -5.86 2.20
C ALA A 16 -2.69 -4.54 2.31
N ILE A 17 -2.30 -3.51 1.55
CA ILE A 17 -3.03 -2.24 1.50
C ILE A 17 -4.41 -2.43 0.89
N THR A 18 -4.53 -3.17 -0.21
CA THR A 18 -5.82 -3.51 -0.84
C THR A 18 -6.75 -4.22 0.16
N ALA A 19 -6.24 -5.22 0.87
CA ALA A 19 -7.02 -5.93 1.90
C ALA A 19 -7.44 -5.02 3.06
N ALA A 20 -6.61 -4.05 3.45
CA ALA A 20 -6.95 -3.06 4.47
C ALA A 20 -8.02 -2.09 3.97
N ARG A 21 -7.90 -1.60 2.73
CA ARG A 21 -8.87 -0.69 2.11
C ARG A 21 -10.23 -1.35 1.89
N ALA A 22 -10.28 -2.63 1.54
CA ALA A 22 -11.50 -3.42 1.48
C ALA A 22 -12.23 -3.53 2.84
N LYS A 23 -11.50 -3.40 3.95
CA LYS A 23 -12.05 -3.33 5.31
C LYS A 23 -12.34 -1.88 5.77
N SER A 24 -12.36 -0.94 4.83
CA SER A 24 -12.56 0.49 5.07
C SER A 24 -11.52 1.12 6.02
N VAL A 25 -10.33 0.53 6.15
CA VAL A 25 -9.24 1.14 6.91
C VAL A 25 -8.86 2.46 6.26
N SER A 26 -8.70 3.50 7.07
CA SER A 26 -8.34 4.84 6.58
C SER A 26 -6.90 4.90 6.10
N TRP A 27 -6.64 5.80 5.14
CA TRP A 27 -5.28 6.09 4.67
C TRP A 27 -4.35 6.59 5.78
N GLN A 28 -4.91 7.24 6.81
CA GLN A 28 -4.15 7.64 7.99
C GLN A 28 -3.55 6.44 8.71
N ARG A 29 -4.35 5.43 9.03
CA ARG A 29 -3.85 4.23 9.71
C ARG A 29 -2.90 3.40 8.84
N ILE A 30 -3.11 3.39 7.52
CA ILE A 30 -2.19 2.76 6.57
C ILE A 30 -0.85 3.49 6.55
N GLY A 31 -0.87 4.83 6.50
CA GLY A 31 0.34 5.66 6.57
C GLY A 31 1.14 5.38 7.84
N ASP A 32 0.49 5.38 9.00
CA ASP A 32 1.12 5.10 10.30
C ASP A 32 1.84 3.74 10.30
N LEU A 33 1.20 2.69 9.76
CA LEU A 33 1.78 1.34 9.64
C LEU A 33 2.96 1.27 8.66
N LEU A 34 2.93 2.08 7.61
CA LEU A 34 4.02 2.18 6.63
C LEU A 34 5.15 3.11 7.10
N GLY A 35 5.00 3.79 8.23
CA GLY A 35 5.93 4.80 8.72
C GLY A 35 5.98 6.04 7.82
N THR A 36 4.87 6.36 7.16
CA THR A 36 4.75 7.50 6.24
C THR A 36 3.45 8.28 6.50
N SER A 37 3.26 9.40 5.81
CA SER A 37 2.03 10.16 5.94
C SER A 37 0.87 9.50 5.17
N ALA A 38 -0.36 9.77 5.62
CA ALA A 38 -1.57 9.34 4.91
C ALA A 38 -1.55 9.73 3.43
N HIS A 39 -1.13 10.95 3.15
CA HIS A 39 -1.06 11.50 1.79
C HIS A 39 0.02 10.81 0.94
N ALA A 40 1.18 10.50 1.52
CA ALA A 40 2.23 9.77 0.82
C ALA A 40 1.81 8.34 0.47
N ALA A 41 1.13 7.65 1.42
CA ALA A 41 0.58 6.32 1.19
C ALA A 41 -0.50 6.35 0.09
N GLN A 42 -1.43 7.31 0.16
CA GLN A 42 -2.50 7.46 -0.83
C GLN A 42 -1.96 7.84 -2.22
N GLN A 43 -1.01 8.75 -2.31
CA GLN A 43 -0.44 9.15 -3.60
C GLN A 43 0.26 7.97 -4.30
N ARG A 44 0.93 7.11 -3.53
CA ARG A 44 1.68 5.97 -4.08
C ARG A 44 0.79 4.78 -4.41
N TYR A 45 -0.16 4.46 -3.53
CA TYR A 45 -0.94 3.22 -3.61
C TYR A 45 -2.42 3.44 -3.95
N GLY A 46 -2.95 4.65 -3.77
CA GLY A 46 -4.36 4.96 -4.02
C GLY A 46 -4.74 4.72 -5.48
N ALA A 47 -3.91 5.11 -6.44
CA ALA A 47 -4.16 4.83 -7.86
C ALA A 47 -4.14 3.33 -8.19
N ILE A 48 -3.42 2.51 -7.42
CA ILE A 48 -3.32 1.06 -7.62
C ILE A 48 -4.52 0.35 -7.00
N VAL A 49 -4.94 0.78 -5.82
CA VAL A 49 -6.02 0.15 -5.05
C VAL A 49 -7.40 0.54 -5.55
N GLU A 50 -7.58 1.80 -5.96
CA GLU A 50 -8.88 2.31 -6.42
C GLU A 50 -9.13 2.06 -7.92
N ALA A 51 -8.14 1.55 -8.65
CA ALA A 51 -8.28 1.12 -10.04
C ALA A 51 -8.69 -0.36 -10.20
N GLY A 52 -8.82 -1.09 -9.08
CA GLY A 52 -9.18 -2.51 -9.02
C GLY A 52 -10.64 -2.75 -8.67
#